data_AF-A0A1S2MZT6-F1
#
_entry.id   AF-A0A1S2MZT6-F1
#
_cell.length_a   1.000
_cell.length_b   1.000
_cell.length_c   1.000
_cell.angle_alpha   90.00
_cell.angle_beta   90.00
_cell.angle_gamma   90.00
#
_symmetry.space_group_name_H-M   'P 1'
#
loop_
_entity.id
_entity.type
_entity.pdbx_description
1 polymer ?
#
loop_
_entity_poly.entity_id
_entity_poly.type
_entity_poly.pdbx_seq_one_letter_code
_entity_poly.pdbx_strand_id
1 'polypeptide(L)'
;MRSLLLKGVLVLLVGVLADGVATAFAGWTSSDRAGQIALWVLWGAGAYLLTRIFRASDESNLPRPWWKMTGHPTASFMIGLLLLLGVLAGNGWCFARPLPEQLILLLPTALAVLCLHSSYRMGGFRIGAPSGTR
;
A
#
# COMPACT_ATOMS: atom_id res chain seq x y z
N MET A 1 -12.16 -14.74 9.73
CA MET A 1 -12.26 -14.68 8.25
C MET A 1 -13.04 -13.46 7.75
N ARG A 2 -14.23 -13.15 8.28
CA ARG A 2 -15.07 -12.01 7.82
C ARG A 2 -14.39 -10.63 7.94
N SER A 3 -13.61 -10.38 8.99
CA SER A 3 -12.88 -9.11 9.14
C SER A 3 -11.69 -8.98 8.18
N LEU A 4 -11.00 -10.08 7.86
CA LEU A 4 -9.88 -10.09 6.91
C LEU A 4 -10.35 -9.77 5.49
N LEU A 5 -11.46 -10.36 5.06
CA LEU A 5 -12.09 -10.04 3.77
C LEU A 5 -12.50 -8.57 3.71
N LEU A 6 -13.10 -8.02 4.76
CA LEU A 6 -13.50 -6.61 4.81
C LEU A 6 -12.29 -5.66 4.69
N LYS A 7 -11.19 -5.98 5.38
CA LYS A 7 -9.93 -5.22 5.29
C LYS A 7 -9.33 -5.29 3.88
N GLY A 8 -9.33 -6.48 3.28
CA GLY A 8 -8.88 -6.68 1.91
C GLY A 8 -9.70 -5.90 0.89
N VAL A 9 -11.03 -5.95 1.00
CA VAL A 9 -11.96 -5.18 0.15
C VAL A 9 -11.74 -3.68 0.31
N LEU A 10 -11.53 -3.18 1.53
CA LEU A 10 -11.24 -1.77 1.77
C LEU A 10 -9.94 -1.33 1.08
N VAL A 11 -8.87 -2.12 1.21
CA VAL A 11 -7.58 -1.84 0.56
C VAL A 11 -7.73 -1.83 -0.96
N LEU A 12 -8.47 -2.80 -1.52
CA LEU A 12 -8.79 -2.88 -2.95
C LEU A 12 -9.60 -1.67 -3.43
N LEU A 13 -10.64 -1.28 -2.70
CA LEU A 13 -11.48 -0.13 -3.03
C LEU A 13 -10.67 1.17 -3.06
N VAL A 14 -9.75 1.35 -2.10
CA VAL A 14 -8.85 2.53 -2.09
C VAL A 14 -7.96 2.55 -3.33
N GLY A 15 -7.40 1.40 -3.73
CA GLY A 15 -6.61 1.29 -4.97
C GLY A 15 -7.43 1.65 -6.20
N VAL A 16 -8.59 1.00 -6.39
CA VAL A 16 -9.49 1.23 -7.53
C VAL A 16 -9.95 2.69 -7.62
N LEU A 17 -10.26 3.31 -6.47
CA LEU A 17 -10.60 4.73 -6.42
C LEU A 17 -9.43 5.62 -6.83
N ALA A 18 -8.21 5.33 -6.35
CA ALA A 18 -7.01 6.07 -6.74
C ALA A 18 -6.75 5.97 -8.26
N ASP A 19 -6.87 4.77 -8.83
CA ASP A 19 -6.72 4.53 -10.28
C ASP A 19 -7.80 5.25 -11.10
N GLY A 20 -9.06 5.19 -10.65
CA GLY A 20 -10.17 5.86 -11.32
C GLY A 20 -10.04 7.37 -11.33
N VAL A 21 -9.68 7.97 -10.19
CA VAL A 21 -9.46 9.41 -10.08
C VAL A 21 -8.26 9.86 -10.90
N ALA A 22 -7.15 9.12 -10.88
CA ALA A 22 -5.98 9.44 -11.69
C ALA A 22 -6.27 9.40 -13.19
N THR A 23 -7.05 8.41 -13.64
CA THR A 23 -7.47 8.27 -15.04
C THR A 23 -8.39 9.41 -15.47
N ALA A 24 -9.36 9.78 -14.64
CA ALA A 24 -10.23 10.93 -14.89
C ALA A 24 -9.44 12.24 -14.96
N PHE A 25 -8.44 12.41 -14.08
CA PHE A 25 -7.56 13.57 -14.06
C PHE A 25 -6.65 13.64 -15.29
N ALA A 26 -6.13 12.50 -15.76
CA ALA A 26 -5.37 12.42 -17.00
C ALA A 26 -6.21 12.87 -18.21
N GLY A 27 -7.46 12.40 -18.29
CA GLY A 27 -8.41 12.77 -19.34
C GLY A 27 -8.81 14.24 -19.31
N TRP A 28 -8.92 14.85 -18.12
CA TRP A 28 -9.23 16.28 -17.97
C TRP A 28 -8.07 17.19 -18.35
N THR A 29 -6.84 16.79 -17.98
CA THR A 29 -5.63 17.59 -18.25
C THR A 29 -5.03 17.31 -19.63
N SER A 30 -5.52 16.30 -20.35
CA SER A 30 -4.92 15.75 -21.58
C SER A 30 -3.42 15.45 -21.43
N SER A 31 -2.98 15.13 -20.21
CA SER A 31 -1.57 14.94 -19.86
C SER A 31 -1.37 13.65 -19.07
N ASP A 32 -0.76 12.67 -19.73
CA ASP A 32 -0.44 11.38 -19.11
C ASP A 32 0.48 11.54 -17.89
N ARG A 33 1.38 12.52 -17.92
CA ARG A 33 2.28 12.83 -16.80
C ARG A 33 1.52 13.35 -15.58
N ALA A 34 0.54 14.23 -15.80
CA ALA A 34 -0.28 14.76 -14.71
C ALA A 34 -1.13 13.65 -14.07
N GLY A 35 -1.68 12.74 -14.89
CA GLY A 35 -2.37 11.54 -14.42
C GLY A 35 -1.47 10.63 -13.60
N GLN A 36 -0.24 10.38 -14.05
CA GLN A 36 0.71 9.52 -13.36
C GLN A 36 1.17 10.11 -12.01
N ILE A 37 1.38 11.42 -11.93
CA ILE A 37 1.69 12.11 -10.66
C ILE A 37 0.50 12.00 -9.71
N ALA A 38 -0.71 12.28 -10.20
CA ALA A 38 -1.93 12.17 -9.39
C ALA A 38 -2.12 10.75 -8.85
N LEU A 39 -1.85 9.73 -9.67
CA LEU A 39 -1.90 8.33 -9.26
C LEU A 39 -1.00 8.06 -8.06
N TRP A 40 0.29 8.43 -8.14
CA TRP A 40 1.24 8.16 -7.07
C TRP A 40 0.94 8.93 -5.79
N VAL A 41 0.46 10.18 -5.92
CA VAL A 41 0.02 10.98 -4.77
C VAL A 41 -1.17 10.32 -4.09
N LEU A 42 -2.18 9.87 -4.85
CA LEU A 42 -3.38 9.21 -4.32
C LEU A 42 -3.07 7.86 -3.68
N TRP A 43 -2.19 7.07 -4.30
CA TRP A 43 -1.72 5.81 -3.74
C TRP A 43 -0.92 6.00 -2.46
N GLY A 44 -0.03 6.99 -2.41
CA GLY A 44 0.73 7.33 -1.20
C GLY A 44 -0.18 7.80 -0.07
N ALA A 45 -1.13 8.69 -0.36
CA ALA A 45 -2.12 9.16 0.61
C ALA A 45 -3.04 8.03 1.08
N GLY A 46 -3.51 7.18 0.17
CA GLY A 46 -4.35 6.02 0.45
C GLY A 46 -3.62 5.00 1.33
N ALA A 47 -2.37 4.66 1.00
CA ALA A 47 -1.55 3.79 1.82
C ALA A 47 -1.35 4.37 3.22
N TYR A 48 -1.04 5.66 3.33
CA TYR A 48 -0.92 6.34 4.62
C TYR A 48 -2.23 6.25 5.43
N LEU A 49 -3.38 6.58 4.82
CA LEU A 49 -4.68 6.48 5.48
C LEU A 49 -4.99 5.05 5.94
N LEU A 50 -4.69 4.04 5.12
CA LEU A 50 -4.86 2.63 5.48
C LEU A 50 -3.99 2.25 6.68
N THR A 51 -2.75 2.77 6.77
CA THR A 51 -1.92 2.56 7.98
C THR A 51 -2.55 3.17 9.24
N ARG A 52 -3.29 4.27 9.10
CA ARG A 52 -4.02 4.94 10.19
C ARG A 52 -5.34 4.25 10.53
N ILE A 53 -6.00 3.58 9.59
CA ILE A 53 -7.23 2.83 9.85
C ILE A 53 -6.94 1.50 10.54
N PHE A 54 -5.84 0.82 10.17
CA PHE A 54 -5.48 -0.48 10.74
C PHE A 54 -4.64 -0.42 12.03
N ARG A 55 -4.82 0.61 12.86
CA ARG A 55 -4.27 0.59 14.23
C ARG A 55 -4.88 -0.56 15.04
N ALA A 56 -4.14 -1.08 16.01
CA ALA A 56 -4.75 -1.90 17.06
C ALA A 56 -5.57 -0.99 17.99
N SER A 57 -6.62 -1.54 18.61
CA SER A 57 -7.52 -0.81 19.53
C SER A 57 -6.79 -0.13 20.68
N ASP A 58 -5.64 -0.68 21.08
CA ASP A 58 -4.92 -0.29 22.29
C ASP A 58 -3.68 0.57 21.97
N GLU A 59 -3.54 1.01 20.71
CA GLU A 59 -2.33 1.67 20.22
C GLU A 59 -2.42 3.19 20.36
N SER A 60 -1.61 3.76 21.27
CA SER A 60 -1.50 5.20 21.52
C SER A 60 -1.23 6.00 20.25
N ASN A 61 -1.65 7.27 20.19
CA ASN A 61 -1.51 8.13 18.99
C ASN A 61 -0.07 8.60 18.71
N LEU A 62 0.91 8.09 19.45
CA LEU A 62 2.33 8.42 19.32
C LEU A 62 2.91 8.00 17.95
N PRO A 63 4.04 8.61 17.53
CA PRO A 63 4.75 8.21 16.33
C PRO A 63 5.16 6.74 16.43
N ARG A 64 4.78 5.92 15.44
CA ARG A 64 5.17 4.52 15.40
C ARG A 64 6.65 4.39 15.04
N PRO A 65 7.35 3.36 15.53
CA PRO A 65 8.61 2.97 14.93
C PRO A 65 8.42 2.73 13.44
N TRP A 66 9.32 3.24 12.61
CA TRP A 66 9.24 3.18 11.14
C TRP A 66 9.11 1.75 10.58
N TRP A 67 9.53 0.74 11.36
CA TRP A 67 9.40 -0.68 11.03
C TRP A 67 8.02 -1.28 11.38
N LYS A 68 7.13 -0.58 12.12
CA LYS A 68 5.79 -1.03 12.51
C LYS A 68 4.71 -0.15 11.88
N MET A 69 4.42 -0.33 10.60
CA MET A 69 3.51 0.54 9.86
C MET A 69 2.04 0.34 10.23
N THR A 70 1.59 -0.88 10.56
CA THR A 70 0.22 -1.13 11.02
C THR A 70 0.20 -1.97 12.29
N GLY A 71 -0.92 -1.99 13.01
CA GLY A 71 -1.10 -2.87 14.19
C GLY A 71 -1.40 -4.33 13.83
N HIS A 72 -1.60 -4.64 12.55
CA HIS A 72 -2.04 -5.96 12.09
C HIS A 72 -1.12 -6.48 10.96
N PRO A 73 -0.44 -7.63 11.12
CA PRO A 73 0.51 -8.11 10.13
C PRO A 73 -0.13 -8.32 8.75
N THR A 74 -1.33 -8.88 8.70
CA THR A 74 -2.04 -9.14 7.44
C THR A 74 -2.42 -7.84 6.71
N ALA A 75 -2.72 -6.77 7.45
CA ALA A 75 -3.02 -5.47 6.83
C ALA A 75 -1.76 -4.84 6.21
N SER A 76 -0.62 -4.91 6.92
CA SER A 76 0.68 -4.49 6.36
C SER A 76 1.03 -5.29 5.10
N PHE A 77 0.80 -6.60 5.11
CA PHE A 77 1.02 -7.44 3.94
C PHE A 77 0.15 -7.02 2.75
N MET A 78 -1.16 -6.84 2.97
CA MET A 78 -2.07 -6.48 1.88
C MET A 78 -1.77 -5.10 1.30
N ILE A 79 -1.42 -4.11 2.13
CA ILE A 79 -1.01 -2.78 1.65
C ILE A 79 0.29 -2.88 0.84
N GLY A 80 1.28 -3.61 1.35
CA GLY A 80 2.55 -3.81 0.65
C GLY A 80 2.37 -4.54 -0.69
N LEU A 81 1.56 -5.59 -0.72
CA LEU A 81 1.22 -6.33 -1.93
C LEU A 81 0.48 -5.45 -2.94
N LEU A 82 -0.50 -4.66 -2.48
CA LEU A 82 -1.25 -3.75 -3.34
C LEU A 82 -0.31 -2.72 -3.97
N LEU A 83 0.56 -2.08 -3.17
CA LEU A 83 1.54 -1.11 -3.68
C LEU A 83 2.49 -1.74 -4.71
N LEU A 84 2.95 -2.96 -4.44
CA LEU A 84 3.85 -3.68 -5.33
C LEU A 84 3.14 -4.08 -6.64
N LEU A 85 1.88 -4.51 -6.57
CA LEU A 85 1.03 -4.75 -7.74
C LEU A 85 0.76 -3.47 -8.53
N GLY A 86 0.52 -2.34 -7.87
CA GLY A 86 0.37 -1.03 -8.53
C GLY A 86 1.64 -0.60 -9.26
N VAL A 87 2.81 -0.82 -8.64
CA VAL A 87 4.12 -0.61 -9.30
C VAL A 87 4.28 -1.56 -10.49
N LEU A 88 3.90 -2.82 -10.40
CA LEU A 88 4.03 -3.76 -11.52
C LEU A 88 3.03 -3.47 -12.66
N ALA A 89 1.76 -3.20 -12.33
CA ALA A 89 0.69 -2.94 -13.30
C ALA A 89 0.88 -1.60 -14.02
N GLY A 90 1.29 -0.55 -13.29
CA GLY A 90 1.60 0.75 -13.88
C GLY A 90 2.88 0.75 -14.72
N ASN A 91 3.74 -0.26 -14.56
CA ASN A 91 5.08 -0.27 -15.16
C ASN A 91 5.49 -1.61 -15.79
N GLY A 92 4.62 -2.25 -16.57
CA GLY A 92 5.00 -3.44 -17.38
C GLY A 92 6.22 -3.26 -18.32
N TRP A 93 6.85 -2.07 -18.34
CA TRP A 93 7.95 -1.65 -19.20
C TRP A 93 9.04 -0.86 -18.44
N CYS A 94 9.32 -1.16 -17.15
CA CYS A 94 10.30 -0.44 -16.31
C CYS A 94 11.69 -0.26 -16.92
N PHE A 95 12.17 -1.23 -17.71
CA PHE A 95 13.53 -1.19 -18.27
C PHE A 95 13.65 -0.33 -19.53
N ALA A 96 12.55 0.12 -20.12
CA ALA A 96 12.54 0.92 -21.33
C ALA A 96 12.33 2.43 -21.07
N ARG A 97 12.11 2.83 -19.81
CA ARG A 97 11.77 4.20 -19.43
C ARG A 97 13.01 5.02 -19.02
N PRO A 98 13.02 6.34 -19.27
CA PRO A 98 14.14 7.20 -18.87
C PRO A 98 14.30 7.25 -17.33
N LEU A 99 15.54 7.34 -16.86
CA LEU A 99 15.94 7.38 -15.44
C LEU A 99 15.04 8.24 -14.51
N PRO A 100 14.66 9.48 -14.85
CA PRO A 100 13.81 10.29 -13.97
C PRO A 100 12.42 9.67 -13.71
N GLU A 101 11.88 8.91 -14.66
CA GLU A 101 10.60 8.21 -14.47
C GLU A 101 10.77 6.98 -13.55
N GLN A 102 11.93 6.34 -13.58
CA GLN A 102 12.27 5.24 -12.67
C GLN A 102 12.43 5.72 -11.22
N LEU A 103 12.95 6.95 -11.02
CA LEU A 103 13.11 7.53 -9.67
C LEU A 103 11.77 7.75 -8.95
N ILE A 104 10.72 8.11 -9.69
CA ILE A 104 9.37 8.30 -9.13
C ILE A 104 8.84 7.00 -8.50
N LEU A 105 9.30 5.85 -8.98
CA LEU A 105 8.89 4.53 -8.51
C LEU A 105 9.63 4.08 -7.25
N LEU A 106 10.75 4.71 -6.89
CA LEU A 106 11.50 4.34 -5.68
C LEU A 106 10.69 4.54 -4.41
N LEU A 107 9.91 5.63 -4.34
CA LEU A 107 9.09 5.95 -3.17
C LEU A 107 8.00 4.89 -2.90
N PRO A 108 7.10 4.56 -3.86
CA PRO A 108 6.09 3.53 -3.63
C PRO A 108 6.71 2.14 -3.43
N THR A 109 7.82 1.83 -4.10
CA THR A 109 8.55 0.56 -3.90
C THR A 109 9.14 0.47 -2.49
N ALA A 110 9.76 1.55 -2.00
CA ALA A 110 10.27 1.61 -0.64
C ALA A 110 9.15 1.46 0.40
N LEU A 111 8.01 2.12 0.19
CA LEU A 111 6.81 1.96 1.03
C LEU A 111 6.27 0.53 1.02
N ALA A 112 6.21 -0.11 -0.15
CA ALA A 112 5.80 -1.51 -0.29
C ALA A 112 6.74 -2.44 0.50
N VAL A 113 8.05 -2.27 0.34
CA VAL A 113 9.07 -3.04 1.05
C VAL A 113 8.96 -2.84 2.56
N LEU A 114 8.78 -1.59 3.02
CA LEU A 114 8.60 -1.31 4.45
C LEU A 114 7.34 -1.96 5.02
N CYS A 115 6.23 -1.94 4.28
CA CYS A 115 4.99 -2.62 4.66
C CYS A 115 5.19 -4.15 4.74
N LEU A 116 5.84 -4.75 3.76
CA LEU A 116 6.13 -6.19 3.74
C LEU A 116 7.11 -6.58 4.86
N HIS A 117 8.16 -5.81 5.07
CA HIS A 117 9.11 -5.98 6.17
C HIS A 117 8.42 -5.86 7.53
N SER A 118 7.50 -4.92 7.67
CA SER A 118 6.67 -4.75 8.86
C SER A 118 5.82 -5.99 9.15
N SER A 119 5.16 -6.54 8.12
CA SER A 119 4.38 -7.78 8.23
C SER A 119 5.24 -8.97 8.67
N TYR A 120 6.43 -9.12 8.06
CA TYR A 120 7.37 -10.18 8.40
C TYR A 120 7.80 -10.12 9.87
N ARG A 121 8.19 -8.93 10.36
CA ARG A 121 8.59 -8.71 11.76
C ARG A 121 7.48 -8.96 12.76
N MET A 122 6.23 -8.71 12.39
CA MET A 122 5.06 -8.96 13.25
C MET A 122 4.57 -10.43 13.22
N GLY A 123 5.26 -11.32 12.49
CA GLY A 123 4.95 -12.74 12.46
C GLY A 123 3.75 -13.09 11.56
N GLY A 124 3.49 -12.30 10.51
CA GLY A 124 2.29 -12.39 9.67
C GLY A 124 2.01 -13.70 8.94
N PHE A 125 2.94 -14.66 8.99
CA PHE A 125 2.80 -16.00 8.45
C PHE A 125 3.18 -17.06 9.49
N ARG A 126 2.39 -17.18 10.57
CA ARG A 126 2.24 -18.47 11.25
C ARG A 126 1.02 -19.18 10.66
N ILE A 127 1.20 -19.81 9.50
CA ILE A 127 0.24 -20.82 9.02
C ILE A 127 0.37 -22.00 9.99
N GLY A 128 -0.59 -22.14 10.91
CA GLY A 128 -0.66 -23.30 11.81
C GLY A 128 -0.18 -23.12 13.24
N ALA A 129 -0.11 -21.90 13.80
CA ALA A 129 -0.01 -21.79 15.26
C ALA A 129 -1.42 -21.91 15.87
N PRO A 130 -1.70 -22.95 16.66
CA PRO A 130 -2.98 -23.09 17.34
C PRO A 130 -3.21 -21.87 18.23
N SER A 131 -4.42 -21.33 18.15
CA SER A 131 -4.92 -20.33 19.08
C SER A 131 -4.93 -20.92 20.49
N GLY A 132 -3.98 -20.53 21.34
CA GLY A 132 -4.07 -20.83 22.76
C GLY A 132 -2.74 -20.85 23.50
N THR A 133 -2.67 -20.01 24.55
CA THR A 133 -1.70 -19.99 25.66
C THR A 133 -0.32 -19.41 25.29
N ARG A 134 0.19 -18.34 25.90
CA ARG A 134 -0.14 -17.55 27.10
C ARG A 134 0.17 -16.09 26.81
#